data_AF-T0J1K7-F1
#
_entry.id   AF-T0J1K7-F1
#
_cell.length_a   1.000
_cell.length_b   1.000
_cell.length_c   1.000
_cell.angle_alpha   90.00
_cell.angle_beta   90.00
_cell.angle_gamma   90.00
#
_symmetry.space_group_name_H-M   'P 1'
#
loop_
_entity.id
_entity.type
_entity.pdbx_description
1 polymer ?
#
loop_
_entity_poly.entity_id
_entity_poly.type
_entity_poly.pdbx_seq_one_letter_code
_entity_poly.pdbx_strand_id
1 'polypeptide(L)'
;MIPELFDLSGGSAMRFVFFTAAAAAAIASATPGRAAEPVQTVSAAPVTDPARIAAARQTVDHVFPLGTYARLMNGTLDKMMDSIMDSTMKLPLKQLAGLGGVNTEDLGEASMAEIMEIYDPAFKQRMQVSTRTMMSEMIPLMTQVEPDIREGLTQAYAGRYTATQLTELNAFFATPTGKVYAADSYLIMMSPEVMAKMQGFVPKLTEQMPAIVEKVKAASAGLPEPRAYGDLSKAEKARLAKLLGVSEEQLEKNEKAKKVE
;
A
#
# COMPACT_ATOMS: atom_id res chain seq x y z
N MET A 1 -22.58 -27.03 14.72
CA MET A 1 -23.79 -26.19 14.62
C MET A 1 -23.46 -24.80 15.16
N ILE A 2 -22.72 -24.03 14.38
CA ILE A 2 -22.61 -22.55 14.39
C ILE A 2 -22.20 -22.23 12.95
N PRO A 3 -23.09 -21.79 12.05
CA PRO A 3 -22.73 -21.37 10.71
C PRO A 3 -22.65 -19.83 10.63
N GLU A 4 -21.85 -19.37 9.66
CA GLU A 4 -21.86 -18.02 9.05
C GLU A 4 -21.46 -16.81 9.91
N LEU A 5 -20.23 -16.33 9.72
CA LEU A 5 -19.88 -14.93 10.02
C LEU A 5 -18.68 -14.38 9.22
N PHE A 6 -18.41 -14.92 8.03
CA PHE A 6 -17.44 -14.33 7.10
C PHE A 6 -17.89 -14.55 5.66
N ASP A 7 -18.89 -13.79 5.23
CA ASP A 7 -19.09 -13.49 3.80
C ASP A 7 -18.43 -12.14 3.51
N LEU A 8 -17.25 -12.19 2.91
CA LEU A 8 -16.49 -11.03 2.39
C LEU A 8 -16.62 -10.97 0.86
N SER A 9 -17.81 -11.24 0.30
CA SER A 9 -18.12 -11.01 -1.11
C SER A 9 -18.76 -9.63 -1.33
N GLY A 10 -18.06 -8.56 -0.95
CA GLY A 10 -18.50 -7.19 -1.19
C GLY A 10 -17.31 -6.28 -1.46
N GLY A 11 -16.94 -6.11 -2.73
CA GLY A 11 -15.89 -5.17 -3.11
C GLY A 11 -15.42 -5.34 -4.55
N SER A 12 -15.87 -4.44 -5.42
CA SER A 12 -15.43 -4.30 -6.81
C SER A 12 -13.91 -4.37 -6.97
N ALA A 13 -13.43 -5.45 -7.59
CA ALA A 13 -12.06 -5.54 -8.07
C ALA A 13 -11.90 -4.67 -9.33
N MET A 14 -11.44 -3.43 -9.14
CA MET A 14 -11.00 -2.52 -10.19
C MET A 14 -9.79 -3.13 -10.92
N ARG A 15 -10.01 -3.73 -12.09
CA ARG A 15 -8.92 -4.25 -12.95
C ARG A 15 -8.57 -3.19 -14.00
N PHE A 16 -7.44 -2.52 -13.79
CA PHE A 16 -6.81 -1.66 -14.78
C PHE A 16 -6.27 -2.52 -15.93
N VAL A 17 -6.79 -2.29 -17.14
CA VAL A 17 -6.20 -2.78 -18.39
C VAL A 17 -5.69 -1.56 -19.15
N PHE A 18 -4.36 -1.45 -19.26
CA PHE A 18 -3.69 -0.45 -20.07
C PHE A 18 -3.95 -0.73 -21.56
N PHE A 19 -4.57 0.21 -22.26
CA PHE A 19 -4.57 0.25 -23.72
C PHE A 19 -3.40 1.12 -24.19
N THR A 20 -2.41 0.50 -24.83
CA THR A 20 -1.36 1.19 -25.59
C THR A 20 -1.94 1.70 -26.90
N ALA A 21 -2.13 3.02 -27.01
CA ALA A 21 -2.36 3.69 -28.29
C ALA A 21 -1.09 4.45 -28.69
N ALA A 22 -0.43 3.95 -29.74
CA ALA A 22 0.65 4.65 -30.41
C ALA A 22 0.06 5.72 -31.35
N ALA A 23 0.33 6.99 -31.08
CA ALA A 23 0.10 8.07 -32.03
C ALA A 23 1.35 8.96 -32.08
N ALA A 24 2.15 8.74 -33.13
CA ALA A 24 3.22 9.63 -33.52
C ALA A 24 2.60 10.84 -34.24
N ALA A 25 2.80 12.04 -33.69
CA ALA A 25 2.61 13.28 -34.43
C ALA A 25 3.70 14.28 -34.01
N ALA A 26 4.63 14.50 -34.92
CA ALA A 26 5.66 15.52 -34.82
C ALA A 26 5.03 16.91 -35.04
N ILE A 27 5.20 17.80 -34.07
CA ILE A 27 5.07 19.25 -34.29
C ILE A 27 6.31 19.90 -33.69
N ALA A 28 7.17 20.39 -34.58
CA ALA A 28 8.32 21.21 -34.24
C ALA A 28 7.85 22.66 -34.07
N SER A 29 8.04 23.20 -32.87
CA SER A 29 7.95 24.64 -32.58
C SER A 29 9.16 25.01 -31.74
N ALA A 30 10.09 25.74 -32.35
CA ALA A 30 11.30 26.24 -31.71
C ALA A 30 10.94 27.46 -30.82
N THR A 31 11.15 27.33 -29.51
CA THR A 31 11.14 28.44 -28.56
C THR A 31 12.46 28.38 -27.79
N PRO A 32 13.30 29.44 -27.77
CA PRO A 32 14.51 29.47 -26.96
C PRO A 32 14.12 29.76 -25.51
N GLY A 33 13.72 28.73 -24.78
CA GLY A 33 13.46 28.76 -23.34
C GLY A 33 14.42 27.81 -22.64
N ARG A 34 15.16 28.33 -21.65
CA ARG A 34 15.96 27.61 -20.63
C ARG A 34 16.16 26.12 -20.89
N ALA A 35 17.40 25.71 -21.18
CA ALA A 35 17.80 24.32 -21.09
C ALA A 35 17.56 23.80 -19.67
N ALA A 36 16.37 23.23 -19.44
CA ALA A 36 16.20 22.24 -18.41
C ALA A 36 17.06 21.06 -18.83
N GLU A 37 18.00 20.65 -17.98
CA GLU A 37 18.64 19.35 -18.16
C GLU A 37 17.53 18.32 -18.32
N PRO A 38 17.56 17.49 -19.38
CA PRO A 38 16.56 16.45 -19.52
C PRO A 38 16.72 15.54 -18.29
N VAL A 39 15.69 15.54 -17.43
CA VAL A 39 15.52 14.52 -16.40
C VAL A 39 15.47 13.21 -17.17
N GLN A 40 16.61 12.50 -17.20
CA GLN A 40 16.72 11.23 -17.89
C GLN A 40 15.64 10.33 -17.31
N THR A 41 14.70 9.96 -18.16
CA THR A 41 13.73 8.92 -17.86
C THR A 41 14.52 7.68 -17.46
N VAL A 42 14.27 7.20 -16.24
CA VAL A 42 14.90 5.99 -15.69
C VAL A 42 14.62 4.86 -16.68
N SER A 43 15.63 4.45 -17.43
CA SER A 43 15.53 3.28 -18.31
C SER A 43 15.29 2.07 -17.43
N ALA A 44 14.26 1.27 -17.76
CA ALA A 44 13.90 0.06 -17.01
C ALA A 44 14.93 -1.09 -17.15
N ALA A 45 15.96 -0.91 -17.99
CA ALA A 45 17.04 -1.88 -18.10
C ALA A 45 18.02 -1.72 -16.91
N PRO A 46 18.46 -2.84 -16.28
CA PRO A 46 19.44 -2.78 -15.20
C PRO A 46 20.75 -2.15 -15.67
N VAL A 47 21.37 -1.36 -14.80
CA VAL A 47 22.66 -0.74 -15.10
C VAL A 47 23.75 -1.80 -15.02
N THR A 48 24.60 -1.86 -16.04
CA THR A 48 25.67 -2.87 -16.16
C THR A 48 27.08 -2.31 -15.96
N ASP A 49 27.24 -0.99 -15.87
CA ASP A 49 28.52 -0.33 -15.62
C ASP A 49 29.07 -0.68 -14.22
N PRO A 50 30.16 -1.45 -14.11
CA PRO A 50 30.66 -1.92 -12.81
C PRO A 50 31.12 -0.78 -11.89
N ALA A 51 31.67 0.30 -12.44
CA ALA A 51 32.15 1.43 -11.64
C ALA A 51 30.98 2.20 -11.03
N ARG A 52 29.90 2.39 -11.82
CA ARG A 52 28.68 3.02 -11.34
C ARG A 52 27.96 2.17 -10.29
N ILE A 53 27.90 0.85 -10.50
CA ILE A 53 27.33 -0.09 -9.53
C ILE A 53 28.12 -0.04 -8.22
N ALA A 54 29.46 -0.02 -8.27
CA ALA A 54 30.30 0.07 -7.08
C ALA A 54 30.07 1.37 -6.31
N ALA A 55 30.02 2.52 -7.01
CA ALA A 55 29.75 3.81 -6.40
C ALA A 55 28.35 3.86 -5.76
N ALA A 56 27.34 3.30 -6.43
CA ALA A 56 25.97 3.20 -5.92
C ALA A 56 25.87 2.29 -4.70
N ARG A 57 26.62 1.18 -4.68
CA ARG A 57 26.69 0.27 -3.53
C ARG A 57 27.21 0.99 -2.29
N GLN A 58 28.28 1.77 -2.45
CA GLN A 58 28.80 2.62 -1.37
C GLN A 58 27.73 3.61 -0.88
N THR A 59 26.97 4.22 -1.78
CA THR A 59 25.86 5.10 -1.40
C THR A 59 24.82 4.35 -0.56
N VAL A 60 24.44 3.13 -0.97
CA VAL A 60 23.50 2.27 -0.24
C VAL A 60 24.03 1.87 1.14
N ASP A 61 25.33 1.64 1.27
CA ASP A 61 25.95 1.35 2.57
C ASP A 61 25.74 2.49 3.59
N HIS A 62 25.63 3.73 3.12
CA HIS A 62 25.30 4.88 3.95
C HIS A 62 23.80 5.04 4.21
N VAL A 63 22.96 4.98 3.17
CA VAL A 63 21.52 5.31 3.29
C VAL A 63 20.67 4.18 3.86
N PHE A 64 21.13 2.94 3.68
CA PHE A 64 20.43 1.76 4.16
C PHE A 64 21.47 0.77 4.71
N PRO A 65 22.12 1.06 5.87
CA PRO A 65 23.16 0.20 6.45
C PRO A 65 22.62 -1.19 6.84
N LEU A 66 23.52 -2.15 7.07
CA LEU A 66 23.09 -3.49 7.48
C LEU A 66 22.35 -3.44 8.82
N GLY A 67 21.27 -4.21 8.95
CA GLY A 67 20.39 -4.22 10.11
C GLY A 67 19.44 -3.03 10.16
N THR A 68 19.19 -2.33 9.04
CA THR A 68 18.22 -1.23 9.00
C THR A 68 16.81 -1.73 9.32
N TYR A 69 16.41 -2.92 8.86
CA TYR A 69 15.10 -3.48 9.22
C TYR A 69 14.98 -3.79 10.71
N ALA A 70 15.99 -4.40 11.31
CA ALA A 70 16.00 -4.67 12.74
C ALA A 70 15.91 -3.38 13.57
N ARG A 71 16.64 -2.32 13.19
CA ARG A 71 16.56 -1.00 13.84
C ARG A 71 15.17 -0.37 13.73
N LEU A 72 14.56 -0.44 12.55
CA LEU A 72 13.22 0.08 12.30
C LEU A 72 12.18 -0.62 13.19
N MET A 73 12.26 -1.95 13.31
CA MET A 73 11.30 -2.74 14.05
C MET A 73 11.47 -2.65 15.57
N ASN A 74 12.70 -2.63 16.08
CA ASN A 74 12.98 -2.67 17.52
C ASN A 74 12.63 -1.38 18.29
N GLY A 75 12.51 -0.22 17.62
CA GLY A 75 12.42 1.08 18.30
C GLY A 75 11.10 1.83 18.13
N THR A 76 10.56 1.84 16.92
CA THR A 76 9.49 2.78 16.52
C THR A 76 8.16 2.07 16.28
N LEU A 77 8.18 0.86 15.73
CA LEU A 77 6.95 0.13 15.40
C LEU A 77 6.20 -0.37 16.64
N ASP A 78 6.90 -0.89 17.65
CA ASP A 78 6.26 -1.45 18.85
C ASP A 78 5.33 -0.45 19.53
N LYS A 79 5.82 0.77 19.81
CA LYS A 79 5.02 1.82 20.45
C LYS A 79 3.89 2.32 19.56
N MET A 80 4.12 2.41 18.26
CA MET A 80 3.09 2.81 17.30
C MET A 80 1.97 1.76 17.24
N MET A 81 2.31 0.48 17.18
CA MET A 81 1.35 -0.62 17.14
C MET A 81 0.56 -0.71 18.43
N ASP A 82 1.21 -0.56 19.59
CA ASP A 82 0.52 -0.50 20.88
C ASP A 82 -0.50 0.64 20.90
N SER A 83 -0.13 1.83 20.41
CA SER A 83 -1.02 2.99 20.33
C SER A 83 -2.19 2.76 19.37
N ILE A 84 -1.94 2.18 18.20
CA ILE A 84 -3.00 1.89 17.20
C ILE A 84 -3.95 0.85 17.77
N MET A 85 -3.43 -0.24 18.32
CA MET A 85 -4.25 -1.33 18.86
C MET A 85 -5.11 -0.86 20.03
N ASP A 86 -4.55 -0.06 20.94
CA ASP A 86 -5.32 0.52 22.05
C ASP A 86 -6.39 1.49 21.53
N SER A 87 -6.10 2.27 20.48
CA SER A 87 -7.08 3.18 19.86
C SER A 87 -8.22 2.44 19.17
N THR A 88 -7.90 1.39 18.40
CA THR A 88 -8.90 0.59 17.69
C THR A 88 -9.80 -0.18 18.65
N MET A 89 -9.22 -0.77 19.70
CA MET A 89 -9.98 -1.55 20.68
C MET A 89 -10.97 -0.71 21.50
N LYS A 90 -10.69 0.59 21.65
CA LYS A 90 -11.56 1.56 22.34
C LYS A 90 -12.68 2.11 21.45
N LEU A 91 -12.67 1.85 20.15
CA LEU A 91 -13.75 2.30 19.27
C LEU A 91 -15.03 1.50 19.57
N PRO A 92 -16.20 2.17 19.69
CA PRO A 92 -17.48 1.51 19.77
C PRO A 92 -17.72 0.60 18.55
N LEU A 93 -18.27 -0.59 18.78
CA LEU A 93 -18.59 -1.54 17.71
C LEU A 93 -19.55 -0.95 16.67
N LYS A 94 -20.50 -0.13 17.14
CA LYS A 94 -21.40 0.64 16.28
C LYS A 94 -20.65 1.54 15.29
N GLN A 95 -19.59 2.22 15.73
CA GLN A 95 -18.79 3.07 14.84
C GLN A 95 -17.98 2.22 13.85
N LEU A 96 -17.39 1.12 14.31
CA LEU A 96 -16.65 0.20 13.44
C LEU A 96 -17.55 -0.45 12.36
N ALA A 97 -18.74 -0.91 12.75
CA ALA A 97 -19.72 -1.51 11.84
C ALA A 97 -20.27 -0.48 10.84
N GLY A 98 -20.51 0.76 11.28
CA GLY A 98 -20.95 1.85 10.41
C GLY A 98 -19.91 2.23 9.35
N LEU A 99 -18.61 2.17 9.67
CA LEU A 99 -17.53 2.34 8.68
C LEU A 99 -17.53 1.25 7.61
N GLY A 100 -18.01 0.04 7.94
CA GLY A 100 -18.18 -1.08 7.01
C GLY A 100 -19.48 -1.07 6.21
N GLY A 101 -20.35 -0.07 6.42
CA GLY A 101 -21.66 0.02 5.74
C GLY A 101 -22.74 -0.90 6.30
N VAL A 102 -22.53 -1.49 7.48
CA VAL A 102 -23.53 -2.34 8.15
C VAL A 102 -24.56 -1.46 8.85
N ASN A 103 -25.84 -1.83 8.85
CA ASN A 103 -26.85 -1.13 9.65
C ASN A 103 -26.57 -1.35 11.15
N THR A 104 -26.46 -0.26 11.91
CA THR A 104 -26.03 -0.28 13.31
C THR A 104 -27.09 0.24 14.28
N GLU A 105 -28.35 0.38 13.86
CA GLU A 105 -29.43 0.93 14.70
C GLU A 105 -29.64 0.13 15.99
N ASP A 106 -29.52 -1.20 15.92
CA ASP A 106 -29.71 -2.10 17.06
C ASP A 106 -28.43 -2.34 17.89
N LEU A 107 -27.30 -1.76 17.49
CA LEU A 107 -26.03 -1.94 18.19
C LEU A 107 -25.88 -0.92 19.34
N GLY A 108 -25.49 -1.44 20.51
CA GLY A 108 -25.10 -0.62 21.66
C GLY A 108 -23.74 0.05 21.48
N GLU A 109 -23.40 0.94 22.43
CA GLU A 109 -22.17 1.75 22.40
C GLU A 109 -20.94 1.01 22.95
N ALA A 110 -21.06 -0.28 23.28
CA ALA A 110 -19.95 -1.07 23.82
C ALA A 110 -18.80 -1.15 22.81
N SER A 111 -17.57 -1.00 23.31
CA SER A 111 -16.36 -1.22 22.55
C SER A 111 -16.04 -2.70 22.38
N MET A 112 -15.24 -3.03 21.37
CA MET A 112 -14.77 -4.40 21.18
C MET A 112 -13.93 -4.88 22.38
N ALA A 113 -13.20 -3.99 23.05
CA ALA A 113 -12.46 -4.31 24.27
C ALA A 113 -13.39 -4.81 25.40
N GLU A 114 -14.47 -4.08 25.67
CA GLU A 114 -15.43 -4.41 26.75
C GLU A 114 -16.13 -5.74 26.49
N ILE A 115 -16.51 -6.01 25.24
CA ILE A 115 -17.10 -7.30 24.88
C ILE A 115 -16.08 -8.43 25.04
N MET A 116 -14.86 -8.24 24.55
CA MET A 116 -13.84 -9.29 24.61
C MET A 116 -13.35 -9.56 26.02
N GLU A 117 -13.37 -8.59 26.93
CA GLU A 117 -13.04 -8.79 28.35
C GLU A 117 -14.03 -9.76 29.04
N ILE A 118 -15.29 -9.80 28.60
CA ILE A 118 -16.28 -10.77 29.09
C ILE A 118 -15.93 -12.20 28.64
N TYR A 119 -15.51 -12.37 27.39
CA TYR A 119 -15.21 -13.69 26.80
C TYR A 119 -13.81 -14.21 27.12
N ASP A 120 -12.83 -13.32 27.18
CA ASP A 120 -11.43 -13.61 27.50
C ASP A 120 -10.86 -12.45 28.33
N PRO A 121 -10.88 -12.56 29.67
CA PRO A 121 -10.31 -11.55 30.57
C PRO A 121 -8.82 -11.28 30.31
N ALA A 122 -8.12 -12.20 29.64
CA ALA A 122 -6.72 -12.04 29.24
C ALA A 122 -6.56 -11.57 27.79
N PHE A 123 -7.63 -11.20 27.10
CA PHE A 123 -7.62 -10.87 25.67
C PHE A 123 -6.57 -9.83 25.30
N LYS A 124 -6.49 -8.72 26.05
CA LYS A 124 -5.50 -7.66 25.82
C LYS A 124 -4.07 -8.19 25.93
N GLN A 125 -3.80 -8.98 26.96
CA GLN A 125 -2.49 -9.58 27.18
C GLN A 125 -2.16 -10.61 26.08
N ARG A 126 -3.13 -11.45 25.69
CA ARG A 126 -2.98 -12.42 24.60
C ARG A 126 -2.67 -11.71 23.29
N MET A 127 -3.39 -10.62 22.98
CA MET A 127 -3.16 -9.84 21.78
C MET A 127 -1.77 -9.22 21.77
N GLN A 128 -1.35 -8.59 22.88
CA GLN A 128 0.00 -8.01 23.00
C GLN A 128 1.10 -9.07 22.83
N VAL A 129 0.95 -10.24 23.47
CA VAL A 129 1.91 -11.35 23.34
C VAL A 129 1.95 -11.87 21.91
N SER A 130 0.79 -12.12 21.30
CA SER A 130 0.70 -12.61 19.91
C SER A 130 1.35 -11.63 18.94
N THR A 131 1.02 -10.34 19.02
CA THR A 131 1.57 -9.29 18.15
C THR A 131 3.08 -9.17 18.36
N ARG A 132 3.57 -9.09 19.59
CA ARG A 132 5.00 -8.99 19.89
C ARG A 132 5.77 -10.22 19.39
N THR A 133 5.21 -11.42 19.58
CA THR A 133 5.82 -12.67 19.12
C THR A 133 5.91 -12.69 17.60
N MET A 134 4.82 -12.37 16.89
CA MET A 134 4.82 -12.30 15.43
C MET A 134 5.85 -11.31 14.90
N MET A 135 5.96 -10.12 15.52
CA MET A 135 6.94 -9.11 15.12
C MET A 135 8.38 -9.56 15.39
N SER A 136 8.62 -10.17 16.55
CA SER A 136 9.92 -10.78 16.91
C SER A 136 10.37 -11.79 15.86
N GLU A 137 9.46 -12.66 15.41
CA GLU A 137 9.77 -13.67 14.38
C GLU A 137 9.95 -13.08 12.98
N MET A 138 9.35 -11.92 12.70
CA MET A 138 9.51 -11.24 11.42
C MET A 138 10.88 -10.53 11.29
N ILE A 139 11.52 -10.14 12.39
CA ILE A 139 12.84 -9.47 12.36
C ILE A 139 13.92 -10.36 11.71
N PRO A 140 14.12 -11.64 12.09
CA PRO A 140 15.06 -12.54 11.43
C PRO A 140 14.78 -12.69 9.93
N LEU A 141 13.51 -12.82 9.54
CA LEU A 141 13.12 -12.97 8.13
C LEU A 141 13.49 -11.73 7.31
N MET A 142 13.17 -10.53 7.83
CA MET A 142 13.53 -9.28 7.17
C MET A 142 15.05 -9.07 7.12
N THR A 143 15.76 -9.48 8.17
CA THR A 143 17.23 -9.44 8.20
C THR A 143 17.83 -10.35 7.13
N GLN A 144 17.22 -11.52 6.88
CA GLN A 144 17.66 -12.45 5.83
C GLN A 144 17.42 -11.90 4.42
N VAL A 145 16.33 -11.16 4.21
CA VAL A 145 15.97 -10.55 2.91
C VAL A 145 16.70 -9.23 2.67
N GLU A 146 17.21 -8.58 3.71
CA GLU A 146 17.87 -7.28 3.62
C GLU A 146 18.98 -7.18 2.56
N PRO A 147 19.87 -8.19 2.38
CA PRO A 147 20.89 -8.16 1.33
C PRO A 147 20.31 -7.99 -0.09
N ASP A 148 19.21 -8.67 -0.40
CA ASP A 148 18.56 -8.62 -1.72
C ASP A 148 17.92 -7.24 -1.95
N ILE A 149 17.33 -6.66 -0.89
CA ILE A 149 16.82 -5.28 -0.94
C ILE A 149 17.95 -4.29 -1.21
N ARG A 150 19.10 -4.45 -0.56
CA ARG A 150 20.27 -3.59 -0.80
C ARG A 150 20.81 -3.73 -2.22
N GLU A 151 20.77 -4.93 -2.80
CA GLU A 151 21.11 -5.13 -4.20
C GLU A 151 20.14 -4.38 -5.13
N GLY A 152 18.84 -4.50 -4.88
CA GLY A 152 17.82 -3.74 -5.60
C GLY A 152 18.01 -2.22 -5.46
N LEU A 153 18.31 -1.74 -4.26
CA LEU A 153 18.66 -0.33 -4.01
C LEU A 153 19.91 0.08 -4.77
N THR A 154 20.94 -0.77 -4.82
CA THR A 154 22.17 -0.48 -5.56
C THR A 154 21.87 -0.23 -7.03
N GLN A 155 21.06 -1.10 -7.65
CA GLN A 155 20.60 -0.91 -9.03
C GLN A 155 19.74 0.35 -9.20
N ALA A 156 18.85 0.60 -8.25
CA ALA A 156 17.99 1.78 -8.24
C ALA A 156 18.79 3.10 -8.18
N TYR A 157 19.86 3.16 -7.38
CA TYR A 157 20.75 4.30 -7.28
C TYR A 157 21.64 4.43 -8.53
N ALA A 158 22.21 3.33 -9.01
CA ALA A 158 23.02 3.34 -10.24
C ALA A 158 22.22 3.80 -11.47
N GLY A 159 20.93 3.47 -11.54
CA GLY A 159 20.03 3.89 -12.62
C GLY A 159 19.53 5.33 -12.53
N ARG A 160 19.56 5.93 -11.33
CA ARG A 160 19.06 7.30 -11.09
C ARG A 160 20.16 8.36 -11.10
N TYR A 161 21.39 7.99 -10.74
CA TYR A 161 22.49 8.93 -10.57
C TYR A 161 23.66 8.59 -11.48
N THR A 162 24.32 9.64 -11.98
CA THR A 162 25.60 9.50 -12.70
C THR A 162 26.72 9.13 -11.73
N ALA A 163 27.85 8.63 -12.26
CA ALA A 163 29.03 8.31 -11.44
C ALA A 163 29.55 9.52 -10.65
N THR A 164 29.50 10.72 -11.23
CA THR A 164 29.88 11.98 -10.57
C THR A 164 28.96 12.27 -9.39
N GLN A 165 27.64 12.22 -9.60
CA GLN A 165 26.66 12.47 -8.53
C GLN A 165 26.77 11.44 -7.39
N LEU A 166 27.00 10.16 -7.72
CA LEU A 166 27.24 9.13 -6.70
C LEU A 166 28.50 9.42 -5.89
N THR A 167 29.56 9.91 -6.54
CA THR A 167 30.81 10.30 -5.85
C THR A 167 30.58 11.49 -4.91
N GLU A 168 29.83 12.49 -5.35
CA GLU A 168 29.47 13.66 -4.52
C GLU A 168 28.63 13.25 -3.30
N LEU A 169 27.62 12.39 -3.50
CA LEU A 169 26.81 11.83 -2.42
C LEU A 169 27.67 11.07 -1.42
N ASN A 170 28.57 10.20 -1.90
CA ASN A 170 29.46 9.44 -1.05
C ASN A 170 30.43 10.34 -0.26
N ALA A 171 30.94 11.41 -0.87
CA ALA A 171 31.77 12.39 -0.19
C ALA A 171 31.00 13.12 0.92
N PHE A 172 29.75 13.50 0.67
CA PHE A 172 28.88 14.10 1.69
C PHE A 172 28.57 13.10 2.82
N PHE A 173 28.16 11.87 2.49
CA PHE A 173 27.83 10.84 3.48
C PHE A 173 29.02 10.34 4.29
N ALA A 174 30.25 10.56 3.80
CA ALA A 174 31.47 10.32 4.58
C ALA A 174 31.70 11.37 5.68
N THR A 175 31.05 12.54 5.62
CA THR A 175 31.11 13.52 6.72
C THR A 175 30.39 13.02 7.97
N PRO A 176 30.76 13.50 9.19
CA PRO A 176 30.06 13.10 10.42
C PRO A 176 28.54 13.34 10.36
N THR A 177 28.12 14.50 9.86
CA THR A 177 26.70 14.84 9.71
C THR A 177 26.04 14.01 8.61
N GLY A 178 26.70 13.87 7.45
CA GLY A 178 26.16 13.12 6.32
C GLY A 178 25.94 11.63 6.65
N LYS A 179 26.82 11.03 7.45
CA LYS A 179 26.67 9.63 7.89
C LYS A 179 25.41 9.42 8.73
N VAL A 180 25.15 10.31 9.68
CA VAL A 180 23.95 10.25 10.54
C VAL A 180 22.71 10.52 9.69
N TYR A 181 22.72 11.60 8.90
CA TYR A 181 21.60 11.96 8.04
C TYR A 181 21.22 10.84 7.07
N ALA A 182 22.20 10.23 6.38
CA ALA A 182 21.93 9.17 5.41
C ALA A 182 21.21 7.99 6.06
N ALA A 183 21.72 7.50 7.21
CA ALA A 183 21.18 6.36 7.92
C ALA A 183 19.80 6.62 8.54
N ASP A 184 19.51 7.87 8.89
CA ASP A 184 18.27 8.26 9.57
C ASP A 184 17.20 8.78 8.61
N SER A 185 17.56 9.26 7.42
CA SER A 185 16.64 9.92 6.46
C SER A 185 15.38 9.10 6.16
N TYR A 186 15.54 7.80 5.92
CA TYR A 186 14.44 6.88 5.70
C TYR A 186 13.58 6.71 6.97
N LEU A 187 14.21 6.60 8.13
CA LEU A 187 13.53 6.43 9.42
C LEU A 187 12.75 7.68 9.83
N ILE A 188 13.26 8.88 9.51
CA ILE A 188 12.59 10.16 9.75
C ILE A 188 11.26 10.21 9.01
N MET A 189 11.20 9.73 7.76
CA MET A 189 9.93 9.69 7.01
C MET A 189 8.90 8.75 7.64
N MET A 190 9.36 7.72 8.35
CA MET A 190 8.55 6.78 9.10
C MET A 190 8.38 7.17 10.58
N SER A 191 8.80 8.37 10.97
CA SER A 191 8.76 8.78 12.36
C SER A 191 7.32 8.97 12.86
N PRO A 192 7.07 8.82 14.17
CA PRO A 192 5.74 9.03 14.73
C PRO A 192 5.17 10.42 14.42
N GLU A 193 6.02 11.45 14.37
CA GLU A 193 5.63 12.82 14.07
C GLU A 193 5.08 12.97 12.65
N VAL A 194 5.72 12.33 11.66
CA VAL A 194 5.27 12.34 10.26
C VAL A 194 4.02 11.46 10.10
N MET A 195 4.03 10.26 10.67
CA MET A 195 2.90 9.32 10.62
C MET A 195 1.64 9.92 11.24
N ALA A 196 1.75 10.63 12.36
CA ALA A 196 0.62 11.30 13.00
C ALA A 196 -0.02 12.37 12.10
N LYS A 197 0.78 13.09 11.30
CA LYS A 197 0.24 14.04 10.31
C LYS A 197 -0.45 13.34 9.15
N MET A 198 0.07 12.19 8.70
CA MET A 198 -0.59 11.39 7.67
C MET A 198 -1.93 10.80 8.13
N GLN A 199 -2.06 10.40 9.40
CA GLN A 199 -3.34 9.95 9.95
C GLN A 199 -4.43 11.03 9.85
N GLY A 200 -4.06 12.31 9.97
CA GLY A 200 -4.97 13.44 9.75
C GLY A 200 -5.52 13.57 8.33
N PHE A 201 -4.99 12.83 7.35
CA PHE A 201 -5.53 12.80 5.99
C PHE A 201 -6.81 11.96 5.89
N VAL A 202 -6.96 10.91 6.72
CA VAL A 202 -8.09 9.97 6.62
C VAL A 202 -9.45 10.67 6.80
N PRO A 203 -9.67 11.51 7.83
CA PRO A 203 -10.94 12.23 7.98
C PRO A 203 -11.23 13.14 6.78
N LYS A 204 -10.21 13.85 6.28
CA LYS A 204 -10.33 14.72 5.11
C LYS A 204 -10.71 13.95 3.86
N LEU A 205 -10.17 12.74 3.69
CA LEU A 205 -10.54 11.85 2.59
C LEU A 205 -12.02 11.45 2.69
N THR A 206 -12.48 11.04 3.87
CA THR A 206 -13.89 10.69 4.11
C THR A 206 -14.84 11.87 3.83
N GLU A 207 -14.50 13.07 4.30
CA GLU A 207 -15.27 14.30 4.04
C GLU A 207 -15.37 14.63 2.54
N GLN A 208 -14.28 14.40 1.80
CA GLN A 208 -14.23 14.70 0.36
C GLN A 208 -14.84 13.61 -0.52
N MET A 209 -15.13 12.43 0.04
CA MET A 209 -15.52 11.26 -0.74
C MET A 209 -16.80 11.45 -1.57
N PRO A 210 -17.86 12.07 -1.04
CA PRO A 210 -19.04 12.36 -1.85
C PRO A 210 -18.73 13.23 -3.08
N ALA A 211 -17.89 14.26 -2.91
CA ALA A 211 -17.51 15.14 -4.02
C ALA A 211 -16.64 14.41 -5.07
N ILE A 212 -15.78 13.48 -4.64
CA ILE A 212 -15.01 12.63 -5.54
C ILE A 212 -15.95 11.70 -6.33
N VAL A 213 -16.93 11.07 -5.68
CA VAL A 213 -17.93 10.22 -6.33
C VAL A 213 -18.70 11.00 -7.40
N GLU A 214 -19.13 12.22 -7.12
CA GLU A 214 -19.81 13.06 -8.12
C GLU A 214 -18.90 13.40 -9.31
N LYS A 215 -17.62 13.70 -9.08
CA LYS A 215 -16.65 13.91 -10.16
C LYS A 215 -16.44 12.67 -11.01
N VAL A 216 -16.38 11.49 -10.39
CA VAL A 216 -16.27 10.21 -11.10
C VAL A 216 -17.53 9.95 -11.94
N LYS A 217 -18.73 10.19 -11.40
CA LYS A 217 -19.98 10.07 -12.16
C LYS A 217 -19.98 11.01 -13.38
N ALA A 218 -19.63 12.28 -13.19
CA ALA A 218 -19.57 13.26 -14.28
C ALA A 218 -18.55 12.84 -15.36
N ALA A 219 -17.37 12.37 -14.96
CA ALA A 219 -16.35 11.88 -15.88
C ALA A 219 -16.79 10.60 -16.62
N SER A 220 -17.64 9.78 -15.99
CA SER A 220 -18.14 8.52 -16.55
C SER A 220 -19.44 8.65 -17.33
N ALA A 221 -20.09 9.83 -17.34
CA ALA A 221 -21.40 10.03 -17.95
C ALA A 221 -21.45 9.75 -19.46
N GLY A 222 -20.31 9.78 -20.15
CA GLY A 222 -20.20 9.43 -21.57
C GLY A 222 -19.90 7.95 -21.85
N LEU A 223 -19.70 7.13 -20.81
CA LEU A 223 -19.45 5.70 -20.97
C LEU A 223 -20.79 4.95 -21.06
N PRO A 224 -20.87 3.87 -21.86
CA PRO A 224 -22.03 2.99 -21.81
C PRO A 224 -22.14 2.36 -20.42
N GLU A 225 -23.37 2.17 -19.96
CA GLU A 225 -23.64 1.46 -18.71
C GLU A 225 -22.93 0.09 -18.71
N PRO A 226 -22.39 -0.35 -17.56
CA PRO A 226 -21.86 -1.70 -17.43
C PRO A 226 -22.92 -2.72 -17.88
N ARG A 227 -22.53 -3.63 -18.79
CA ARG A 227 -23.41 -4.72 -19.25
C ARG A 227 -23.87 -5.54 -18.06
N ALA A 228 -25.16 -5.80 -17.96
CA ALA A 228 -25.67 -6.71 -16.95
C ALA A 228 -25.26 -8.15 -17.29
N TYR A 229 -25.23 -9.04 -16.29
CA TYR A 229 -24.97 -10.47 -16.53
C TYR A 229 -25.93 -11.07 -17.57
N GLY A 230 -27.16 -10.57 -17.65
CA GLY A 230 -28.17 -10.97 -18.65
C GLY A 230 -27.76 -10.66 -20.09
N ASP A 231 -26.96 -9.62 -20.29
CA ASP A 231 -26.52 -9.14 -21.61
C ASP A 231 -25.29 -9.89 -22.13
N LEU A 232 -24.74 -10.80 -21.33
CA LEU A 232 -23.60 -11.64 -21.70
C LEU A 232 -24.07 -12.83 -22.56
N SER A 233 -23.35 -13.09 -23.64
CA SER A 233 -23.52 -14.31 -24.44
C SER A 233 -23.16 -15.55 -23.62
N LYS A 234 -23.64 -16.72 -24.05
CA LYS A 234 -23.30 -18.01 -23.41
C LYS A 234 -21.78 -18.23 -23.34
N ALA A 235 -21.05 -17.88 -24.39
CA ALA A 235 -19.59 -18.00 -24.42
C ALA A 235 -18.92 -17.05 -23.41
N GLU A 236 -19.44 -15.84 -23.23
CA GLU A 236 -18.94 -14.88 -22.23
C GLU A 236 -19.26 -15.34 -20.81
N LYS A 237 -20.45 -15.91 -20.56
CA LYS A 237 -20.81 -16.50 -19.26
C LYS A 237 -19.93 -17.70 -18.92
N ALA A 238 -19.70 -18.61 -19.86
CA ALA A 238 -18.79 -19.75 -19.70
C ALA A 238 -17.36 -19.29 -19.41
N ARG A 239 -16.89 -18.27 -20.13
CA ARG A 239 -15.58 -17.65 -19.89
C ARG A 239 -15.51 -17.02 -18.50
N LEU A 240 -16.55 -16.31 -18.08
CA LEU A 240 -16.62 -15.67 -16.77
C LEU A 240 -16.61 -16.71 -15.63
N ALA A 241 -17.42 -17.78 -15.76
CA ALA A 241 -17.44 -18.89 -14.81
C ALA A 241 -16.05 -19.55 -14.68
N LYS A 242 -15.39 -19.82 -15.81
CA LYS A 242 -14.02 -20.35 -15.83
C LYS A 242 -13.01 -19.43 -15.14
N LEU A 243 -13.09 -18.12 -15.39
CA LEU A 243 -12.18 -17.14 -14.77
C LEU A 243 -12.40 -17.01 -13.25
N LEU A 244 -13.63 -17.21 -12.80
CA LEU A 244 -14.01 -17.17 -11.38
C LEU A 244 -13.83 -18.52 -10.68
N GLY A 245 -13.50 -19.59 -11.41
CA GLY A 245 -13.34 -20.93 -10.85
C GLY A 245 -14.64 -21.55 -10.34
N VAL A 246 -15.80 -21.10 -10.83
CA VAL A 246 -17.13 -21.60 -10.46
C VAL A 246 -17.82 -22.25 -11.65
N SER A 247 -18.83 -23.09 -11.41
CA SER A 247 -19.69 -23.59 -12.49
C SER A 247 -20.60 -22.46 -13.02
N GLU A 248 -21.01 -22.57 -14.28
CA GLU A 248 -21.97 -21.64 -14.89
C GLU A 248 -23.30 -21.62 -14.11
N GLU A 249 -23.74 -22.77 -13.61
CA GLU A 249 -24.95 -22.90 -12.79
C GLU A 249 -24.84 -22.17 -11.46
N GLN A 250 -23.69 -22.27 -10.78
CA GLN A 250 -23.44 -21.57 -9.52
C GLN A 250 -23.35 -20.06 -9.75
N LEU A 251 -22.68 -19.63 -10.84
CA LEU A 251 -22.61 -18.23 -11.22
C LEU A 251 -24.00 -17.67 -11.49
N GLU A 252 -24.85 -18.41 -12.21
CA GLU A 252 -26.20 -17.97 -12.51
C GLU A 252 -27.11 -17.92 -11.27
N LYS A 253 -26.93 -18.84 -10.32
CA LYS A 253 -27.62 -18.79 -9.02
C LYS A 253 -27.22 -17.54 -8.23
N ASN A 254 -25.94 -17.21 -8.17
CA ASN A 254 -25.43 -16.03 -7.46
C ASN A 254 -25.93 -14.72 -8.08
N GLU A 255 -25.94 -14.63 -9.41
CA GLU A 255 -26.45 -13.45 -10.12
C GLU A 255 -27.97 -13.27 -10.01
N LYS A 256 -28.73 -14.37 -9.81
CA LYS A 256 -30.16 -14.30 -9.48
C LYS A 256 -30.41 -13.83 -8.05
N ALA A 257 -29.58 -14.24 -7.09
CA ALA A 257 -29.70 -13.82 -5.69
C ALA A 257 -29.48 -12.30 -5.52
N LYS A 258 -28.52 -11.72 -6.25
CA LYS A 258 -28.24 -10.27 -6.24
C LYS A 258 -29.38 -9.38 -6.77
N LYS A 259 -30.40 -9.93 -7.41
CA LYS A 259 -31.55 -9.16 -7.94
C LYS A 259 -32.75 -9.12 -6.98
N VAL A 260 -32.67 -9.81 -5.85
CA VAL A 260 -33.77 -9.96 -4.88
C VAL A 260 -33.60 -9.07 -3.64
N GLU A 261 -32.39 -8.55 -3.42
CA GLU A 261 -32.08 -7.43 -2.51
C GLU A 261 -32.13 -6.08 -3.25
#